data_AF-A0A382HT62-F1
#
_entry.id   AF-A0A382HT62-F1
#
_cell.length_a   1.000
_cell.length_b   1.000
_cell.length_c   1.000
_cell.angle_alpha   90.00
_cell.angle_beta   90.00
_cell.angle_gamma   90.00
#
_symmetry.space_group_name_H-M   'P 1'
#
loop_
_entity.id
_entity.type
_entity.pdbx_description
1 polymer ?
#
loop_
_entity_poly.entity_id
_entity_poly.type
_entity_poly.pdbx_seq_one_letter_code
_entity_poly.pdbx_strand_id
1 'polypeptide(L)'
;LVMRKIAKEVRMKNLKTKYSEYELRSLSNRGKSELFDETIRVPLLFCGYGVSNNVICHNLVRHVDIFPTISEIIGLETPEIKTDGRSLLPLLKSEVLDELPAYIETGVSAGDFTEKVNPQSTGNTIGIRTSLYKYLRDRNNAEEKILFDLKNDPNELTDISSQNLDIQQELDKILTKLLKTKPPQNLNELTDEEQQKAKELLKKLGYI
;
A
#
# COMPACT_ATOMS: atom_id res chain seq x y z
N LEU A 1 -26.68 -19.65 2.99
CA LEU A 1 -25.43 -19.14 3.63
C LEU A 1 -24.60 -20.25 4.30
N VAL A 2 -25.18 -21.11 5.14
CA VAL A 2 -24.47 -22.19 5.86
C VAL A 2 -23.69 -23.15 4.92
N MET A 3 -24.31 -23.63 3.84
CA MET A 3 -23.66 -24.53 2.87
C MET A 3 -22.42 -23.90 2.20
N ARG A 4 -22.42 -22.60 1.93
CA ARG A 4 -21.27 -21.89 1.36
C ARG A 4 -20.10 -21.83 2.35
N LYS A 5 -20.40 -21.64 3.64
CA LYS A 5 -19.38 -21.61 4.71
C LYS A 5 -18.71 -22.97 4.87
N ILE A 6 -19.51 -24.05 4.94
CA ILE A 6 -19.02 -25.43 5.04
C ILE A 6 -18.18 -25.80 3.81
N ALA A 7 -18.67 -25.50 2.59
CA ALA A 7 -17.92 -25.77 1.37
C ALA A 7 -16.58 -25.02 1.31
N LYS A 8 -16.54 -23.77 1.80
CA LYS A 8 -15.30 -22.99 1.92
C LYS A 8 -14.31 -23.64 2.89
N GLU A 9 -14.77 -24.09 4.06
CA GLU A 9 -13.92 -24.74 5.07
C GLU A 9 -13.32 -26.06 4.54
N VAL A 10 -14.13 -26.92 3.91
CA VAL A 10 -13.67 -28.17 3.29
C VAL A 10 -12.65 -27.89 2.17
N ARG A 11 -12.94 -26.91 1.31
CA ARG A 11 -12.01 -26.47 0.26
C ARG A 11 -10.69 -26.02 0.87
N MET A 12 -10.71 -25.16 1.89
CA MET A 12 -9.49 -24.66 2.53
C MET A 12 -8.68 -25.78 3.19
N LYS A 13 -9.33 -26.77 3.83
CA LYS A 13 -8.64 -27.94 4.40
C LYS A 13 -7.87 -28.73 3.33
N ASN A 14 -8.49 -28.93 2.16
CA ASN A 14 -7.84 -29.62 1.03
C ASN A 14 -6.74 -28.79 0.37
N LEU A 15 -6.87 -27.46 0.35
CA LEU A 15 -5.81 -26.59 -0.17
C LEU A 15 -4.59 -26.60 0.76
N LYS A 16 -4.80 -26.61 2.09
CA LYS A 16 -3.72 -26.67 3.09
C LYS A 16 -2.82 -27.90 2.99
N THR A 17 -3.26 -28.99 2.37
CA THR A 17 -2.43 -30.18 2.15
C THR A 17 -1.61 -30.12 0.87
N LYS A 18 -1.90 -29.16 -0.02
CA LYS A 18 -1.31 -29.07 -1.37
C LYS A 18 -0.42 -27.85 -1.58
N TYR A 19 -0.66 -26.79 -0.82
CA TYR A 19 -0.04 -25.50 -1.02
C TYR A 19 0.69 -25.05 0.24
N SER A 20 1.81 -24.36 0.04
CA SER A 20 2.54 -23.65 1.09
C SER A 20 1.71 -22.51 1.68
N GLU A 21 2.14 -21.98 2.83
CA GLU A 21 1.51 -20.81 3.45
C GLU A 21 1.43 -19.63 2.49
N TYR A 22 2.54 -19.29 1.83
CA TYR A 22 2.62 -18.22 0.83
C TYR A 22 1.61 -18.39 -0.32
N GLU A 23 1.53 -19.59 -0.90
CA GLU A 23 0.59 -19.88 -1.99
C GLU A 23 -0.87 -19.78 -1.51
N LEU A 24 -1.17 -20.21 -0.28
CA LEU A 24 -2.50 -20.09 0.30
C LEU A 24 -2.91 -18.64 0.53
N ARG A 25 -1.97 -17.75 0.91
CA ARG A 25 -2.25 -16.30 1.04
C ARG A 25 -2.66 -15.70 -0.30
N SER A 26 -1.97 -16.07 -1.37
CA SER A 26 -2.29 -15.65 -2.74
C SER A 26 -3.65 -16.15 -3.25
N LEU A 27 -4.13 -17.29 -2.74
CA LEU A 27 -5.45 -17.85 -3.08
C LEU A 27 -6.60 -17.31 -2.21
N SER A 28 -6.29 -16.48 -1.21
CA SER A 28 -7.27 -15.95 -0.27
C SER A 28 -8.06 -14.77 -0.85
N ASN A 29 -9.18 -14.41 -0.21
CA ASN A 29 -10.02 -13.30 -0.68
C ASN A 29 -9.29 -11.96 -0.56
N ARG A 30 -9.46 -11.09 -1.57
CA ARG A 30 -9.02 -9.70 -1.57
C ARG A 30 -9.66 -8.89 -0.43
N GLY A 31 -9.00 -7.82 0.02
CA GLY A 31 -9.56 -6.85 0.98
C GLY A 31 -9.36 -7.22 2.45
N LYS A 32 -8.32 -7.98 2.79
CA LYS A 32 -7.91 -8.23 4.16
C LYS A 32 -7.03 -7.12 4.72
N SER A 33 -6.90 -7.08 6.04
CA SER A 33 -5.99 -6.20 6.79
C SER A 33 -4.51 -6.62 6.75
N GLU A 34 -4.08 -7.40 5.75
CA GLU A 34 -2.72 -7.95 5.64
C GLU A 34 -1.95 -7.22 4.52
N LEU A 35 -0.69 -6.84 4.75
CA LEU A 35 0.14 -6.04 3.82
C LEU A 35 1.33 -6.82 3.25
N PHE A 36 1.12 -8.08 2.89
CA PHE A 36 2.15 -8.91 2.23
C PHE A 36 2.44 -8.43 0.81
N ASP A 37 3.66 -8.68 0.32
CA ASP A 37 4.16 -8.23 -0.98
C ASP A 37 3.28 -8.76 -2.13
N GLU A 38 2.69 -9.94 -2.03
CA GLU A 38 1.72 -10.44 -3.03
C GLU A 38 0.48 -9.52 -3.18
N THR A 39 0.21 -8.65 -2.21
CA THR A 39 -0.90 -7.69 -2.23
C THR A 39 -0.46 -6.29 -2.61
N ILE A 40 0.71 -5.84 -2.14
CA ILE A 40 1.14 -4.43 -2.27
C ILE A 40 2.23 -4.19 -3.32
N ARG A 41 2.98 -5.23 -3.73
CA ARG A 41 4.04 -5.12 -4.74
C ARG A 41 3.45 -5.42 -6.10
N VAL A 42 3.06 -4.37 -6.82
CA VAL A 42 2.40 -4.47 -8.13
C VAL A 42 3.39 -4.29 -9.28
N PRO A 43 3.08 -4.82 -10.48
CA PRO A 43 3.82 -4.49 -11.70
C PRO A 43 3.68 -3.00 -12.05
N LEU A 44 4.79 -2.36 -12.43
CA LEU A 44 4.84 -1.00 -12.95
C LEU A 44 5.72 -0.98 -14.20
N LEU A 45 5.17 -0.50 -15.32
CA LEU A 45 5.89 -0.39 -16.59
C LEU A 45 5.74 1.02 -17.15
N PHE A 46 6.86 1.64 -17.53
CA PHE A 46 6.88 2.86 -18.31
C PHE A 46 7.30 2.52 -19.75
N CYS A 47 6.47 2.91 -20.72
CA CYS A 47 6.71 2.69 -22.14
C CYS A 47 6.36 3.98 -22.90
N GLY A 48 7.27 4.49 -23.73
CA GLY A 48 6.98 5.65 -24.55
C GLY A 48 8.18 6.54 -24.84
N TYR A 49 7.89 7.75 -25.33
CA TYR A 49 8.90 8.75 -25.65
C TYR A 49 9.72 9.15 -24.41
N GLY A 50 11.05 9.18 -24.56
CA GLY A 50 11.97 9.55 -23.48
C GLY A 50 12.26 8.44 -22.46
N VAL A 51 11.69 7.24 -22.63
CA VAL A 51 11.99 6.06 -21.79
C VAL A 51 12.98 5.16 -22.51
N SER A 52 14.08 4.80 -21.85
CA SER A 52 15.08 3.91 -22.43
C SER A 52 14.53 2.49 -22.61
N ASN A 53 14.84 1.86 -23.74
CA ASN A 53 14.43 0.48 -23.99
C ASN A 53 15.20 -0.48 -23.06
N ASN A 54 14.52 -1.55 -22.62
CA ASN A 54 15.10 -2.69 -21.89
C ASN A 54 15.74 -2.37 -20.52
N VAL A 55 15.32 -1.30 -19.84
CA VAL A 55 15.75 -1.02 -18.46
C VAL A 55 14.90 -1.81 -17.47
N ILE A 56 15.55 -2.63 -16.64
CA ILE A 56 14.93 -3.29 -15.49
C ILE A 56 15.38 -2.56 -14.23
N CYS A 57 14.43 -1.94 -13.53
CA CYS A 57 14.68 -1.23 -12.28
C CYS A 57 14.42 -2.16 -11.08
N HIS A 58 15.46 -2.41 -10.28
CA HIS A 58 15.36 -3.19 -9.04
C HIS A 58 15.17 -2.32 -7.79
N ASN A 59 15.29 -1.00 -7.91
CA ASN A 59 15.10 -0.07 -6.79
C ASN A 59 13.66 -0.13 -6.27
N LEU A 60 13.50 0.07 -4.96
CA LEU A 60 12.19 0.33 -4.38
C LEU A 60 11.65 1.66 -4.93
N VAL A 61 10.48 1.61 -5.53
CA VAL A 61 9.71 2.77 -6.00
C VAL A 61 8.30 2.72 -5.41
N ARG A 62 7.62 3.86 -5.38
CA ARG A 62 6.34 4.01 -4.66
C ARG A 62 5.27 4.53 -5.61
N HIS A 63 4.00 4.23 -5.35
CA HIS A 63 2.90 4.74 -6.19
C HIS A 63 2.87 6.28 -6.26
N VAL A 64 3.24 6.96 -5.16
CA VAL A 64 3.32 8.42 -5.11
C VAL A 64 4.36 9.01 -6.08
N ASP A 65 5.33 8.21 -6.54
CA ASP A 65 6.36 8.63 -7.48
C ASP A 65 5.84 8.67 -8.94
N ILE A 66 4.69 8.04 -9.24
CA ILE A 66 4.14 7.97 -10.61
C ILE A 66 3.76 9.36 -11.12
N PHE A 67 3.02 10.13 -10.33
CA PHE A 67 2.56 11.47 -10.72
C PHE A 67 3.72 12.43 -11.06
N PRO A 68 4.71 12.67 -10.18
CA PRO A 68 5.83 13.55 -10.50
C PRO A 68 6.66 13.04 -11.69
N THR A 69 6.76 11.72 -11.88
CA THR A 69 7.44 11.15 -13.07
C THR A 69 6.73 11.51 -14.36
N ILE A 70 5.41 11.32 -14.42
CA ILE A 70 4.63 11.66 -15.61
C ILE A 70 4.69 13.16 -15.88
N SER A 71 4.50 13.98 -14.85
CA SER A 71 4.55 15.45 -14.95
C SER A 71 5.88 15.95 -15.54
N GLU A 72 7.02 15.39 -15.10
CA GLU A 72 8.33 15.73 -15.66
C GLU A 72 8.47 15.29 -17.12
N ILE A 73 8.01 14.08 -17.48
CA ILE A 73 8.09 13.56 -18.86
C ILE A 73 7.32 14.46 -19.84
N ILE A 74 6.15 14.97 -19.45
CA ILE A 74 5.33 15.83 -20.31
C ILE A 74 5.71 17.32 -20.23
N GLY A 75 6.74 17.67 -19.45
CA GLY A 75 7.22 19.04 -19.31
C GLY A 75 6.25 19.98 -18.63
N LEU A 76 5.38 19.48 -17.74
CA LEU A 76 4.61 20.36 -16.85
C LEU A 76 5.59 21.06 -15.92
N GLU A 77 5.50 22.39 -15.83
CA GLU A 77 6.14 23.13 -14.75
C GLU A 77 5.69 22.52 -13.43
N THR A 78 6.65 22.13 -12.58
CA THR A 78 6.36 21.46 -11.30
C THR A 78 5.27 22.26 -10.59
N PRO A 79 4.07 21.69 -10.39
CA PRO A 79 3.00 22.46 -9.79
C PRO A 79 3.46 22.94 -8.40
N GLU A 80 3.02 24.12 -7.97
CA GLU A 80 3.23 24.60 -6.58
C GLU A 80 2.71 23.61 -5.52
N ILE A 81 1.98 22.58 -5.97
CA ILE A 81 1.51 21.44 -5.21
C ILE A 81 2.71 20.59 -4.77
N LYS A 82 2.98 20.64 -3.47
CA LYS A 82 3.90 19.74 -2.80
C LYS A 82 3.40 18.29 -2.93
N THR A 83 4.21 17.43 -3.52
CA THR A 83 3.94 15.99 -3.62
C THR A 83 4.88 15.20 -2.70
N ASP A 84 4.43 14.04 -2.21
CA ASP A 84 5.26 13.14 -1.39
C ASP A 84 6.19 12.24 -2.23
N GLY A 85 5.93 12.19 -3.54
CA GLY A 85 6.73 11.44 -4.50
C GLY A 85 7.92 12.22 -5.03
N ARG A 86 8.76 11.53 -5.79
CA ARG A 86 9.78 12.13 -6.66
C ARG A 86 9.72 11.50 -8.04
N SER A 87 10.26 12.18 -9.04
CA SER A 87 10.36 11.59 -10.36
C SER A 87 11.31 10.39 -10.40
N LEU A 88 10.91 9.38 -11.16
CA LEU A 88 11.68 8.17 -11.46
C LEU A 88 12.42 8.30 -12.81
N LEU A 89 12.34 9.45 -13.48
CA LEU A 89 12.99 9.67 -14.78
C LEU A 89 14.50 9.35 -14.76
N PRO A 90 15.27 9.66 -13.69
CA PRO A 90 16.66 9.20 -13.59
C PRO A 90 16.82 7.68 -13.69
N LEU A 91 15.96 6.89 -13.04
CA LEU A 91 16.00 5.42 -13.11
C LEU A 91 15.69 4.93 -14.53
N LEU A 92 14.78 5.60 -15.24
CA LEU A 92 14.46 5.29 -16.64
C LEU A 92 15.62 5.58 -17.61
N LYS A 93 16.60 6.38 -17.17
CA LYS A 93 17.86 6.67 -17.87
C LYS A 93 19.05 5.86 -17.32
N SER A 94 18.77 4.84 -16.49
CA SER A 94 19.77 4.00 -15.83
C SER A 94 20.70 4.76 -14.88
N GLU A 95 20.23 5.87 -14.32
CA GLU A 95 20.91 6.61 -13.26
C GLU A 95 20.54 6.05 -11.87
N VAL A 96 21.30 6.44 -10.85
CA VAL A 96 21.11 5.98 -9.47
C VAL A 96 20.22 6.96 -8.70
N LEU A 97 19.26 6.44 -7.94
CA LEU A 97 18.52 7.20 -6.94
C LEU A 97 18.66 6.55 -5.56
N ASP A 98 18.87 7.39 -4.54
CA ASP A 98 18.86 6.97 -3.13
C ASP A 98 17.52 6.34 -2.79
N GLU A 99 17.48 5.30 -1.96
CA GLU A 99 16.21 4.70 -1.57
C GLU A 99 15.36 5.65 -0.69
N LEU A 100 14.05 5.68 -0.93
CA LEU A 100 13.09 6.29 -0.02
C LEU A 100 12.16 5.21 0.53
N PRO A 101 12.01 5.10 1.87
CA PRO A 101 11.07 4.16 2.46
C PRO A 101 9.64 4.41 1.97
N ALA A 102 8.90 3.32 1.75
CA ALA A 102 7.49 3.37 1.38
C ALA A 102 6.63 3.26 2.64
N TYR A 103 5.79 4.27 2.88
CA TYR A 103 4.67 4.13 3.81
C TYR A 103 3.61 3.23 3.19
N ILE A 104 3.14 2.26 3.97
CA ILE A 104 2.10 1.30 3.57
C ILE A 104 1.03 1.25 4.66
N GLU A 105 -0.22 1.15 4.24
CA GLU A 105 -1.36 1.04 5.15
C GLU A 105 -2.48 0.22 4.54
N THR A 106 -3.30 -0.39 5.39
CA THR A 106 -4.56 -0.98 4.96
C THR A 106 -5.62 0.11 4.82
N GLY A 107 -6.50 -0.02 3.83
CA GLY A 107 -7.75 0.74 3.77
C GLY A 107 -8.81 0.20 4.74
N VAL A 108 -9.99 0.83 4.74
CA VAL A 108 -11.17 0.32 5.47
C VAL A 108 -11.63 -0.98 4.80
N SER A 109 -11.90 -2.03 5.59
CA SER A 109 -12.31 -3.32 5.06
C SER A 109 -13.71 -3.23 4.46
N ALA A 110 -13.93 -3.91 3.33
CA ALA A 110 -15.26 -3.93 2.73
C ALA A 110 -16.32 -4.66 3.59
N GLY A 111 -15.88 -5.48 4.55
CA GLY A 111 -16.75 -6.09 5.55
C GLY A 111 -17.25 -5.10 6.60
N ASP A 112 -16.63 -3.93 6.73
CA ASP A 112 -17.05 -2.84 7.63
C ASP A 112 -18.10 -1.93 6.96
N PHE A 113 -18.42 -2.15 5.68
CA PHE A 113 -19.52 -1.47 4.97
C PHE A 113 -20.92 -1.97 5.40
N THR A 114 -21.09 -2.42 6.64
CA THR A 114 -22.40 -2.67 7.23
C THR A 114 -23.08 -1.34 7.55
N GLU A 115 -23.82 -0.81 6.56
CA GLU A 115 -24.83 0.29 6.61
C GLU A 115 -24.45 1.66 7.20
N LYS A 116 -23.31 1.83 7.88
CA LYS A 116 -22.82 3.11 8.35
C LYS A 116 -21.37 3.29 7.93
N VAL A 117 -21.18 3.76 6.69
CA VAL A 117 -19.89 4.27 6.24
C VAL A 117 -19.53 5.44 7.16
N ASN A 118 -18.63 5.22 8.12
CA ASN A 118 -17.98 6.32 8.80
C ASN A 118 -16.88 6.83 7.85
N PRO A 119 -17.00 8.03 7.26
CA PRO A 119 -15.98 8.58 6.36
C PRO A 119 -14.62 8.76 7.06
N GLN A 120 -14.62 8.78 8.40
CA GLN A 120 -13.42 8.88 9.24
C GLN A 120 -12.82 7.52 9.62
N SER A 121 -13.39 6.40 9.14
CA SER A 121 -12.80 5.09 9.39
C SER A 121 -11.45 4.98 8.69
N THR A 122 -10.45 4.45 9.40
CA THR A 122 -9.10 4.22 8.87
C THR A 122 -8.75 2.76 9.04
N GLY A 123 -7.90 2.22 8.17
CA GLY A 123 -7.43 0.85 8.35
C GLY A 123 -6.48 0.73 9.54
N ASN A 124 -6.49 -0.45 10.15
CA ASN A 124 -5.79 -0.70 11.41
C ASN A 124 -4.29 -0.92 11.23
N THR A 125 -3.82 -1.45 10.10
CA THR A 125 -2.41 -1.79 9.93
C THR A 125 -1.67 -0.71 9.15
N ILE A 126 -0.55 -0.25 9.68
CA ILE A 126 0.36 0.70 9.05
C ILE A 126 1.80 0.17 9.11
N GLY A 127 2.66 0.67 8.24
CA GLY A 127 4.02 0.18 8.17
C GLY A 127 4.97 0.93 7.25
N ILE A 128 6.21 0.46 7.25
CA ILE A 128 7.30 0.92 6.40
C ILE A 128 7.90 -0.26 5.65
N ARG A 129 8.03 -0.10 4.33
CA ARG A 129 8.76 -1.02 3.45
C ARG A 129 10.02 -0.32 2.94
N THR A 130 11.18 -0.91 3.19
CA THR A 130 12.48 -0.59 2.55
C THR A 130 12.85 -1.75 1.63
N SER A 131 13.91 -1.69 0.82
CA SER A 131 14.33 -2.86 0.02
C SER A 131 14.71 -4.07 0.89
N LEU A 132 15.18 -3.83 2.11
CA LEU A 132 15.69 -4.85 3.02
C LEU A 132 14.66 -5.37 4.02
N TYR A 133 13.79 -4.51 4.53
CA TYR A 133 12.91 -4.85 5.65
C TYR A 133 11.48 -4.33 5.46
N LYS A 134 10.52 -5.02 6.08
CA LYS A 134 9.12 -4.57 6.16
C LYS A 134 8.72 -4.60 7.61
N TYR A 135 8.36 -3.44 8.11
CA TYR A 135 7.86 -3.24 9.46
C TYR A 135 6.38 -2.91 9.40
N LEU A 136 5.58 -3.61 10.20
CA LEU A 136 4.14 -3.41 10.33
C LEU A 136 3.79 -3.28 11.82
N ARG A 137 2.78 -2.47 12.12
CA ARG A 137 2.13 -2.45 13.44
C ARG A 137 0.67 -2.01 13.35
N ASP A 138 -0.06 -2.20 14.43
CA ASP A 138 -1.36 -1.55 14.57
C ASP A 138 -1.20 -0.03 14.68
N ARG A 139 -2.12 0.71 14.05
CA ARG A 139 -2.15 2.17 13.96
C ARG A 139 -2.26 2.79 15.35
N ASN A 140 -3.12 2.21 16.19
CA ASN A 140 -3.52 2.73 17.49
C ASN A 140 -2.80 2.01 18.64
N ASN A 141 -2.34 0.78 18.44
CA ASN A 141 -1.54 0.03 19.39
C ASN A 141 -0.13 -0.27 18.84
N ALA A 142 0.87 0.41 19.41
CA ALA A 142 2.26 0.20 19.00
C ALA A 142 2.91 -1.05 19.63
N GLU A 143 2.21 -1.86 20.42
CA GLU A 143 2.78 -3.07 21.04
C GLU A 143 2.86 -4.24 20.05
N GLU A 144 1.85 -4.39 19.19
CA GLU A 144 1.81 -5.46 18.19
C GLU A 144 2.59 -5.03 16.94
N LYS A 145 3.79 -5.57 16.81
CA LYS A 145 4.74 -5.24 15.75
C LYS A 145 5.20 -6.50 15.05
N ILE A 146 5.34 -6.41 13.73
CA ILE A 146 5.87 -7.47 12.88
C ILE A 146 7.02 -6.90 12.06
N LEU A 147 8.09 -7.67 11.91
CA LEU A 147 9.25 -7.32 11.11
C LEU A 147 9.66 -8.49 10.22
N PHE A 148 9.80 -8.25 8.92
CA PHE A 148 10.31 -9.23 7.96
C PHE A 148 11.64 -8.77 7.36
N ASP A 149 12.59 -9.69 7.21
CA ASP A 149 13.82 -9.52 6.41
C ASP A 149 13.53 -9.99 4.98
N LEU A 150 13.43 -9.05 4.05
CA LEU A 150 12.99 -9.31 2.69
C LEU A 150 14.12 -9.72 1.76
N LYS A 151 15.37 -9.61 2.24
CA LYS A 151 16.53 -10.10 1.55
C LYS A 151 16.66 -11.60 1.75
N ASN A 152 16.50 -12.07 2.98
CA ASN A 152 16.65 -13.49 3.33
C ASN A 152 15.32 -14.25 3.37
N ASP A 153 14.20 -13.56 3.59
CA ASP A 153 12.83 -14.08 3.61
C ASP A 153 11.89 -13.23 2.73
N PRO A 154 12.04 -13.29 1.39
CA PRO A 154 11.21 -12.51 0.46
C PRO A 154 9.73 -12.91 0.48
N ASN A 155 9.38 -14.06 1.08
CA ASN A 155 8.01 -14.56 1.18
C ASN A 155 7.36 -14.20 2.53
N GLU A 156 8.05 -13.50 3.43
CA GLU A 156 7.48 -12.99 4.68
C GLU A 156 6.84 -14.10 5.52
N LEU A 157 7.60 -15.16 5.76
CA LEU A 157 7.18 -16.34 6.50
C LEU A 157 7.62 -16.29 7.97
N THR A 158 8.65 -15.51 8.28
CA THR A 158 9.26 -15.47 9.61
C THR A 158 9.25 -14.06 10.18
N ASP A 159 8.51 -13.86 11.28
CA ASP A 159 8.60 -12.63 12.05
C ASP A 159 9.89 -12.60 12.89
N ILE A 160 10.72 -11.60 12.65
CA ILE A 160 12.00 -11.37 13.33
C ILE A 160 11.96 -10.18 14.30
N SER A 161 10.77 -9.66 14.60
CA SER A 161 10.54 -8.48 15.44
C SER A 161 11.16 -8.59 16.84
N SER A 162 11.10 -9.77 17.45
CA SER A 162 11.61 -10.03 18.81
C SER A 162 13.13 -10.01 18.92
N GLN A 163 13.85 -10.19 17.82
CA GLN A 163 15.31 -10.37 17.80
C GLN A 163 16.04 -9.13 17.26
N ASN A 164 15.34 -8.21 16.59
CA ASN A 164 15.91 -7.09 15.85
C ASN A 164 15.29 -5.76 16.30
N LEU A 165 15.44 -5.44 17.59
CA LEU A 165 14.82 -4.27 18.21
C LEU A 165 15.38 -2.95 17.68
N ASP A 166 16.64 -2.91 17.28
CA ASP A 166 17.31 -1.76 16.68
C ASP A 166 16.67 -1.38 15.34
N ILE A 167 16.53 -2.35 14.43
CA ILE A 167 15.87 -2.16 13.13
C ILE A 167 14.41 -1.77 13.33
N GLN A 168 13.72 -2.42 14.26
CA GLN A 168 12.34 -2.10 14.60
C GLN A 168 12.19 -0.63 15.06
N GLN A 169 13.06 -0.16 15.95
CA GLN A 169 13.04 1.22 16.44
C GLN A 169 13.37 2.24 15.35
N GLU A 170 14.32 1.92 14.46
CA GLU A 170 14.65 2.78 13.32
C GLU A 170 13.44 2.97 12.39
N LEU A 171 12.81 1.87 11.98
CA LEU A 171 11.66 1.90 11.08
C LEU A 171 10.43 2.55 11.72
N ASP A 172 10.20 2.32 13.03
CA ASP A 172 9.11 2.97 13.75
C ASP A 172 9.33 4.49 13.90
N LYS A 173 10.59 4.92 14.04
CA LYS A 173 10.94 6.34 14.03
C LYS A 173 10.64 7.00 12.68
N ILE A 174 10.96 6.31 11.57
CA ILE A 174 10.61 6.76 10.21
C ILE A 174 9.09 6.87 10.07
N LEU A 175 8.36 5.82 10.46
CA LEU A 175 6.90 5.77 10.44
C LEU A 175 6.29 6.95 11.20
N THR A 176 6.72 7.15 12.45
CA THR A 176 6.23 8.22 13.33
C THR A 176 6.53 9.61 12.76
N LYS A 177 7.68 9.77 12.09
CA LYS A 177 8.01 11.03 11.40
C LYS A 177 7.04 11.31 10.26
N LEU A 178 6.71 10.29 9.45
CA LEU A 178 5.76 10.43 8.34
C LEU A 178 4.36 10.75 8.85
N LEU A 179 3.87 10.07 9.89
CA LEU A 179 2.55 10.31 10.48
C LEU A 179 2.37 11.71 11.08
N LYS A 180 3.46 12.37 11.50
CA LYS A 180 3.41 13.75 12.02
C LYS A 180 3.26 14.79 10.92
N THR A 181 3.47 14.43 9.66
CA THR A 181 3.33 15.35 8.53
C THR A 181 1.85 15.63 8.33
N LYS A 182 1.42 16.87 8.58
CA LYS A 182 0.02 17.25 8.42
C LYS A 182 -0.33 17.33 6.92
N PRO A 183 -1.51 16.85 6.51
CA PRO A 183 -2.01 17.15 5.19
C PRO A 183 -2.14 18.68 5.03
N PRO A 184 -2.05 19.21 3.79
CA PRO A 184 -2.32 20.61 3.55
C PRO A 184 -3.71 20.96 4.10
N GLN A 185 -3.80 22.04 4.88
CA GLN A 185 -5.02 22.46 5.59
C GLN A 185 -6.18 22.86 4.66
N ASN A 186 -5.92 23.01 3.37
CA ASN A 186 -6.92 23.33 2.35
C ASN A 186 -7.43 22.06 1.65
N LEU A 187 -8.08 21.17 2.39
CA LEU A 187 -9.07 20.31 1.77
C LEU A 187 -10.33 21.17 1.65
N ASN A 188 -10.63 21.64 0.44
CA ASN A 188 -11.95 22.22 0.16
C ASN A 188 -12.96 21.11 0.40
N GLU A 189 -13.60 21.12 1.57
CA GLU A 189 -14.73 20.24 1.83
C GLU A 189 -15.78 20.54 0.76
N LEU A 190 -16.31 19.47 0.14
CA LEU A 190 -17.39 19.61 -0.83
C LEU A 190 -18.54 20.33 -0.13
N THR A 191 -19.02 21.39 -0.76
CA THR A 191 -20.25 22.06 -0.33
C THR A 191 -21.42 21.07 -0.31
N ASP A 192 -22.44 21.35 0.49
CA ASP A 192 -23.64 20.50 0.56
C ASP A 192 -24.27 20.26 -0.83
N GLU A 193 -24.23 21.26 -1.71
CA GLU A 193 -24.68 21.13 -3.10
C GLU A 193 -23.84 20.16 -3.92
N GLU A 194 -22.52 20.22 -3.80
CA GLU A 194 -21.60 19.32 -4.49
C GLU A 194 -21.75 17.88 -3.97
N GLN A 195 -21.94 17.71 -2.66
CA GLN A 195 -22.23 16.41 -2.05
C GLN A 195 -23.56 15.84 -2.58
N GLN A 196 -24.60 16.66 -2.69
CA GLN A 196 -25.89 16.24 -3.23
C GLN A 196 -25.79 15.84 -4.71
N LYS A 197 -25.11 16.64 -5.54
CA LYS A 197 -24.85 16.31 -6.96
C LYS A 197 -24.07 15.00 -7.11
N ALA A 198 -23.03 14.80 -6.30
CA ALA A 198 -22.25 13.57 -6.30
C ALA A 198 -23.13 12.36 -5.92
N LYS A 199 -23.97 12.49 -4.89
CA LYS A 199 -24.90 11.43 -4.45
C LYS A 199 -25.90 11.05 -5.53
N GLU A 200 -26.49 12.03 -6.23
CA GLU A 200 -27.41 11.78 -7.34
C GLU A 200 -26.73 11.08 -8.51
N LEU A 201 -25.49 11.46 -8.84
CA LEU A 201 -24.70 10.80 -9.88
C LEU A 201 -24.40 9.34 -9.50
N LEU A 202 -23.94 9.10 -8.28
CA LEU A 202 -23.67 7.75 -7.78
C LEU A 202 -24.92 6.87 -7.80
N LYS A 203 -26.09 7.42 -7.46
CA LYS A 203 -27.38 6.73 -7.56
C LYS A 203 -27.74 6.39 -9.01
N LYS A 204 -27.56 7.32 -9.95
CA LYS A 204 -27.78 7.05 -11.39
C LYS A 204 -26.84 5.97 -11.94
N LEU A 205 -25.63 5.87 -11.39
CA LEU A 205 -24.63 4.87 -11.75
C LEU A 205 -24.82 3.53 -11.00
N GLY A 206 -25.75 3.44 -10.06
CA GLY A 206 -26.08 2.21 -9.32
C GLY A 206 -25.11 1.86 -8.19
N TYR A 207 -24.32 2.82 -7.70
CA TYR A 207 -23.43 2.61 -6.55
C TYR A 207 -24.16 2.75 -5.20
N ILE A 208 -25.28 3.47 -5.15
CA ILE A 208 -26.12 3.74 -3.96
C ILE A 208 -27.61 3.66 -4.34
#